data_AF-W7YMQ8-F1
#
_entry.id   AF-W7YMQ8-F1
#
_cell.length_a   1.000
_cell.length_b   1.000
_cell.length_c   1.000
_cell.angle_alpha   90.00
_cell.angle_beta   90.00
_cell.angle_gamma   90.00
#
_symmetry.space_group_name_H-M   'P 1'
#
loop_
_entity.id
_entity.type
_entity.pdbx_description
1 polymer ?
#
loop_
_entity_poly.entity_id
_entity_poly.type
_entity_poly.pdbx_seq_one_letter_code
_entity_poly.pdbx_strand_id
1 'polypeptide(L)'
;MQNLADLLKETSPIDSVKASDFAGIFLPGGHGAMFDLPNNEHLHKLLRDFAESDKSIGAVCHGPAGLVGAKLSNGEPLVAGKTITAFTDAEEYEVKLEKEMPFLLESKLRELGATLVVRSNWEDHVETDGKLITGQNPQSSISVAKEFLKTLD
;
A
#
# COMPACT_ATOMS: atom_id res chain seq x y z
N MET A 1 13.41 -24.28 -2.29
CA MET A 1 12.47 -23.19 -1.96
C MET A 1 11.81 -23.55 -0.65
N GLN A 2 11.80 -22.65 0.33
CA GLN A 2 11.00 -22.80 1.55
C GLN A 2 9.51 -22.79 1.19
N ASN A 3 8.71 -23.52 1.96
CA ASN A 3 7.25 -23.49 1.84
C ASN A 3 6.72 -22.15 2.38
N LEU A 4 5.86 -21.46 1.63
CA LEU A 4 5.24 -20.20 2.05
C LEU A 4 4.55 -20.31 3.41
N ALA A 5 3.85 -21.42 3.67
CA ALA A 5 3.14 -21.63 4.93
C ALA A 5 4.07 -21.68 6.13
N ASP A 6 5.33 -22.11 5.95
CA ASP A 6 6.31 -22.12 7.04
C ASP A 6 6.89 -20.73 7.30
N LEU A 7 7.08 -19.92 6.24
CA LEU A 7 7.49 -18.52 6.38
C LEU A 7 6.46 -17.65 7.11
N LEU A 8 5.17 -17.99 7.02
CA LEU A 8 4.10 -17.25 7.69
C LEU A 8 3.93 -17.60 9.18
N LYS A 9 4.56 -18.68 9.67
CA LYS A 9 4.48 -19.08 11.09
C LYS A 9 5.38 -18.23 11.99
N GLU A 10 6.48 -17.75 11.44
CA GLU A 10 7.53 -17.03 12.17
C GLU A 10 7.89 -15.75 11.43
N THR A 11 6.95 -14.80 11.40
CA THR A 11 7.19 -13.49 10.79
C THR A 11 7.99 -12.58 11.74
N SER A 12 8.87 -11.76 11.18
CA SER A 12 9.57 -10.74 11.96
C SER A 12 8.62 -9.61 12.35
N PRO A 13 8.68 -9.11 13.59
CA PRO A 13 7.91 -7.95 13.98
C PRO A 13 8.42 -6.70 13.25
N ILE A 14 7.51 -5.83 12.82
CA ILE A 14 7.83 -4.69 11.94
C ILE A 14 8.81 -3.70 12.56
N ASP A 15 8.83 -3.58 13.90
CA ASP A 15 9.71 -2.69 14.66
C ASP A 15 11.17 -3.17 14.71
N SER A 16 11.43 -4.43 14.37
CA SER A 16 12.77 -5.00 14.22
C SER A 16 13.37 -4.80 12.82
N VAL A 17 12.57 -4.33 11.86
CA VAL A 17 12.94 -4.20 10.44
C VAL A 17 13.51 -2.80 10.17
N LYS A 18 14.58 -2.73 9.37
CA LYS A 18 15.17 -1.47 8.91
C LYS A 18 15.10 -1.35 7.40
N ALA A 19 14.72 -0.17 6.91
CA ALA A 19 14.67 0.08 5.47
C ALA A 19 16.03 -0.13 4.77
N SER A 20 17.16 0.04 5.48
CA SER A 20 18.50 -0.20 4.95
C SER A 20 18.71 -1.63 4.44
N ASP A 21 18.01 -2.59 5.01
CA ASP A 21 18.28 -4.03 4.82
C ASP A 21 17.55 -4.60 3.61
N PHE A 22 16.68 -3.81 2.96
CA PHE A 22 15.84 -4.23 1.84
C PHE A 22 15.92 -3.24 0.67
N ALA A 23 15.75 -3.72 -0.56
CA ALA A 23 15.68 -2.87 -1.75
C ALA A 23 14.34 -2.10 -1.87
N GLY A 24 13.27 -2.64 -1.29
CA GLY A 24 11.95 -2.03 -1.25
C GLY A 24 11.02 -2.75 -0.27
N ILE A 25 9.84 -2.18 -0.08
CA ILE A 25 8.76 -2.73 0.77
C ILE A 25 7.50 -2.94 -0.08
N PHE A 26 6.80 -4.06 0.13
CA PHE A 26 5.56 -4.37 -0.57
C PHE A 26 4.42 -4.66 0.42
N LEU A 27 3.30 -3.96 0.28
CA LEU A 27 2.12 -4.06 1.14
C LEU A 27 1.02 -4.84 0.40
N PRO A 28 0.82 -6.14 0.72
CA PRO A 28 -0.32 -6.88 0.19
C PRO A 28 -1.63 -6.31 0.76
N GLY A 29 -2.73 -6.54 0.05
CA GLY A 29 -4.06 -6.08 0.46
C GLY A 29 -4.84 -7.10 1.28
N GLY A 30 -6.16 -7.05 1.14
CA GLY A 30 -7.14 -7.75 1.96
C GLY A 30 -7.67 -6.85 3.07
N HIS A 31 -8.96 -6.97 3.39
CA HIS A 31 -9.68 -6.07 4.31
C HIS A 31 -9.03 -5.92 5.69
N GLY A 32 -8.31 -6.94 6.18
CA GLY A 32 -7.58 -6.86 7.44
C GLY A 32 -6.60 -5.68 7.51
N ALA A 33 -5.98 -5.32 6.37
CA ALA A 33 -5.05 -4.21 6.26
C ALA A 33 -5.66 -2.86 6.67
N MET A 34 -6.99 -2.71 6.63
CA MET A 34 -7.68 -1.48 7.00
C MET A 34 -7.69 -1.24 8.51
N PHE A 35 -7.48 -2.26 9.33
CA PHE A 35 -7.68 -2.18 10.78
C PHE A 35 -6.40 -1.88 11.55
N ASP A 36 -5.25 -2.41 11.10
CA ASP A 36 -3.98 -2.29 11.79
C ASP A 36 -3.00 -1.34 11.10
N LEU A 37 -2.86 -1.41 9.78
CA LEU A 37 -1.85 -0.63 9.05
C LEU A 37 -2.03 0.90 9.16
N PRO A 38 -3.25 1.47 9.09
CA PRO A 38 -3.45 2.92 9.14
C PRO A 38 -2.97 3.57 10.44
N ASN A 39 -2.89 2.80 11.53
CA ASN A 39 -2.55 3.29 12.87
C ASN A 39 -1.21 2.73 13.40
N ASN A 40 -0.46 1.99 12.58
CA ASN A 40 0.79 1.37 13.00
C ASN A 40 1.98 2.34 12.83
N GLU A 41 2.38 2.99 13.92
CA GLU A 41 3.46 3.99 13.91
C GLU A 41 4.82 3.43 13.45
N HIS A 42 5.12 2.15 13.74
CA HIS A 42 6.35 1.50 13.30
C HIS A 42 6.36 1.32 11.79
N LEU A 43 5.24 0.90 11.20
CA LEU A 43 5.08 0.82 9.75
C LEU A 43 5.19 2.21 9.12
N HIS A 44 4.54 3.23 9.69
CA HIS A 44 4.60 4.60 9.15
C HIS A 44 6.02 5.14 9.14
N LYS A 45 6.78 4.90 10.23
CA LYS A 45 8.20 5.24 10.27
C LYS A 45 8.97 4.49 9.18
N LEU A 46 8.74 3.19 9.03
CA LEU A 46 9.44 2.38 8.04
C LEU A 46 9.13 2.87 6.61
N LEU A 47 7.87 3.16 6.29
CA LEU A 47 7.46 3.71 4.99
C LEU A 47 8.10 5.06 4.70
N ARG A 48 8.17 5.95 5.69
CA ARG A 48 8.92 7.21 5.56
C ARG A 48 10.39 6.94 5.27
N ASP A 49 11.03 6.04 6.03
CA ASP A 49 12.44 5.71 5.83
C ASP A 49 12.71 5.17 4.41
N PHE A 50 11.80 4.33 3.86
CA PHE A 50 11.86 3.89 2.46
C PHE A 50 11.73 5.07 1.48
N ALA A 51 10.71 5.92 1.65
CA ALA A 51 10.47 7.05 0.75
C ALA A 51 11.62 8.08 0.76
N GLU A 52 12.13 8.45 1.95
CA GLU A 52 13.20 9.44 2.10
C GLU A 52 14.59 8.89 1.75
N SER A 53 14.74 7.57 1.68
CA SER A 53 15.94 6.90 1.18
C SER A 53 15.88 6.61 -0.33
N ASP A 54 14.88 7.15 -1.04
CA ASP A 54 14.62 6.86 -2.46
C ASP A 54 14.53 5.35 -2.74
N LYS A 55 13.78 4.60 -1.92
CA LYS A 55 13.55 3.16 -2.10
C LYS A 55 12.09 2.87 -2.43
N SER A 56 11.87 1.74 -3.11
CA SER A 56 10.56 1.43 -3.66
C SER A 56 9.54 1.01 -2.62
N ILE A 57 8.32 1.49 -2.81
CA ILE A 57 7.12 1.12 -2.05
C ILE A 57 6.10 0.59 -3.04
N GLY A 58 5.72 -0.68 -2.89
CA GLY A 58 4.65 -1.33 -3.64
C GLY A 58 3.43 -1.55 -2.75
N ALA A 59 2.21 -1.36 -3.26
CA ALA A 59 1.00 -1.70 -2.51
C ALA A 59 -0.15 -2.09 -3.45
N VAL A 60 -1.06 -2.97 -3.02
CA VAL A 60 -2.18 -3.42 -3.87
C VAL A 60 -3.48 -3.62 -3.12
N CYS A 61 -4.62 -3.39 -3.76
CA CYS A 61 -5.95 -3.58 -3.17
C CYS A 61 -6.11 -2.69 -1.93
N HIS A 62 -6.31 -3.26 -0.74
CA HIS A 62 -6.32 -2.51 0.52
C HIS A 62 -4.92 -2.24 1.12
N GLY A 63 -3.84 -2.74 0.52
CA GLY A 63 -2.46 -2.49 0.97
C GLY A 63 -2.11 -1.00 1.13
N PRO A 64 -2.58 -0.08 0.25
CA PRO A 64 -2.45 1.35 0.44
C PRO A 64 -3.03 1.91 1.74
N ALA A 65 -3.82 1.15 2.52
CA ALA A 65 -4.23 1.52 3.87
C ALA A 65 -3.03 1.83 4.79
N GLY A 66 -1.89 1.16 4.60
CA GLY A 66 -0.66 1.48 5.34
C GLY A 66 -0.10 2.87 5.06
N LEU A 67 -0.48 3.50 3.95
CA LEU A 67 -0.07 4.85 3.59
C LEU A 67 -0.93 5.95 4.26
N VAL A 68 -2.09 5.60 4.81
CA VAL A 68 -3.05 6.57 5.39
C VAL A 68 -2.47 7.33 6.59
N GLY A 69 -1.72 6.64 7.45
CA GLY A 69 -1.05 7.27 8.59
C GLY A 69 0.40 7.71 8.31
N ALA A 70 0.96 7.33 7.16
CA ALA A 70 2.35 7.60 6.84
C ALA A 70 2.58 9.07 6.48
N LYS A 71 3.58 9.68 7.12
CA LYS A 71 3.99 11.07 6.91
C LYS A 71 5.49 11.17 6.70
N LEU A 72 5.90 12.11 5.84
CA LEU A 72 7.28 12.51 5.66
C LEU A 72 7.81 13.27 6.89
N SER A 73 9.13 13.47 6.97
CA SER A 73 9.78 14.20 8.06
C SER A 73 9.33 15.66 8.16
N ASN A 74 8.81 16.23 7.05
CA ASN A 74 8.23 17.56 7.02
C ASN A 74 6.77 17.61 7.58
N GLY A 75 6.18 16.48 7.93
CA GLY A 75 4.84 16.35 8.49
C GLY A 75 3.71 16.19 7.47
N GLU A 76 4.00 16.29 6.17
CA GLU A 76 3.01 16.07 5.11
C GLU A 76 2.68 14.58 4.97
N PRO A 77 1.42 14.21 4.63
CA PRO A 77 1.09 12.85 4.25
C PRO A 77 1.99 12.36 3.11
N LEU A 78 2.52 11.15 3.20
CA LEU A 78 3.42 10.58 2.18
C LEU A 78 2.76 10.55 0.79
N VAL A 79 1.45 10.36 0.75
CA VAL A 79 0.64 10.30 -0.48
C VAL A 79 0.22 11.67 -1.03
N ALA A 80 0.49 12.77 -0.31
CA ALA A 80 0.08 14.10 -0.75
C ALA A 80 0.77 14.46 -2.09
N GLY A 81 -0.04 14.83 -3.09
CA GLY A 81 0.45 15.16 -4.43
C GLY A 81 0.89 13.95 -5.28
N LYS A 82 0.74 12.72 -4.77
CA LYS A 82 1.08 11.48 -5.50
C LYS A 82 -0.06 11.00 -6.37
N THR A 83 0.27 10.47 -7.55
CA THR A 83 -0.68 9.76 -8.41
C THR A 83 -0.66 8.27 -8.08
N ILE A 84 -1.77 7.74 -7.59
CA ILE A 84 -1.86 6.34 -7.12
C ILE A 84 -3.19 5.72 -7.53
N THR A 85 -3.34 4.42 -7.30
CA THR A 85 -4.60 3.68 -7.31
C THR A 85 -4.73 2.83 -6.04
N ALA A 86 -5.93 2.36 -5.72
CA ALA A 86 -6.23 1.54 -4.55
C ALA A 86 -7.60 0.87 -4.73
N PHE A 87 -7.98 -0.03 -3.82
CA PHE A 87 -9.33 -0.60 -3.84
C PHE A 87 -10.36 0.53 -3.76
N THR A 88 -11.26 0.56 -4.74
CA THR A 88 -12.16 1.69 -4.94
C THR A 88 -13.34 1.63 -3.99
N ASP A 89 -13.96 2.79 -3.74
CA ASP A 89 -15.19 2.85 -2.96
C ASP A 89 -16.29 2.04 -3.66
N ALA A 90 -16.32 2.07 -5.00
CA ALA A 90 -17.27 1.30 -5.82
C ALA A 90 -17.11 -0.22 -5.65
N GLU A 91 -15.87 -0.73 -5.66
CA GLU A 91 -15.59 -2.14 -5.40
C GLU A 91 -15.95 -2.52 -3.95
N GLU A 92 -15.76 -1.63 -2.98
CA GLU A 92 -16.16 -1.86 -1.58
C GLU A 92 -17.69 -2.00 -1.42
N TYR A 93 -18.46 -1.13 -2.09
CA TYR A 93 -19.92 -1.25 -2.11
C TYR A 93 -20.39 -2.55 -2.80
N GLU A 94 -19.71 -3.01 -3.84
CA GLU A 94 -20.06 -4.25 -4.53
C GLU A 94 -19.88 -5.48 -3.64
N VAL A 95 -18.82 -5.50 -2.82
CA VAL A 95 -18.59 -6.59 -1.85
C VAL A 95 -19.41 -6.44 -0.56
N LYS A 96 -20.09 -5.30 -0.37
CA LYS A 96 -21.02 -5.02 0.75
C LYS A 96 -20.35 -5.03 2.12
N LEU A 97 -19.09 -4.58 2.18
CA LEU A 97 -18.32 -4.51 3.42
C LEU A 97 -18.05 -3.05 3.85
N GLU A 98 -18.65 -2.07 3.18
CA GLU A 98 -18.45 -0.65 3.44
C GLU A 98 -18.77 -0.25 4.89
N LYS A 99 -19.71 -0.94 5.53
CA LYS A 99 -20.13 -0.70 6.92
C LYS A 99 -19.23 -1.37 7.95
N GLU A 100 -18.49 -2.39 7.53
CA GLU A 100 -17.53 -3.09 8.38
C GLU A 100 -16.17 -2.38 8.36
N MET A 101 -15.88 -1.61 7.30
CA MET A 101 -14.63 -0.88 7.19
C MET A 101 -14.59 0.35 8.09
N PRO A 102 -13.44 0.67 8.71
CA PRO A 102 -13.29 1.85 9.56
C PRO A 102 -13.40 3.17 8.77
N PHE A 103 -13.12 3.11 7.46
CA PHE A 103 -13.28 4.18 6.48
C PHE A 103 -13.22 3.58 5.07
N LEU A 104 -13.63 4.37 4.08
CA LEU A 104 -13.49 4.03 2.66
C LEU A 104 -12.10 4.43 2.15
N LEU A 105 -11.33 3.47 1.62
CA LEU A 105 -9.90 3.65 1.35
C LEU A 105 -9.63 4.71 0.28
N GLU A 106 -10.30 4.65 -0.86
CA GLU A 106 -10.12 5.61 -1.95
C GLU A 106 -10.47 7.03 -1.47
N SER A 107 -11.65 7.19 -0.86
CA SER A 107 -12.06 8.46 -0.26
C SER A 107 -11.01 9.02 0.72
N LYS A 108 -10.47 8.17 1.61
CA LYS A 108 -9.50 8.62 2.61
C LYS A 108 -8.17 9.05 1.98
N LEU A 109 -7.68 8.32 0.99
CA LEU A 109 -6.44 8.69 0.30
C LEU A 109 -6.60 10.00 -0.50
N ARG A 110 -7.78 10.23 -1.11
CA ARG A 110 -8.10 11.51 -1.75
C ARG A 110 -8.12 12.67 -0.74
N GLU A 111 -8.69 12.47 0.45
CA GLU A 111 -8.69 13.47 1.54
C GLU A 111 -7.26 13.86 1.95
N LEU A 112 -6.32 12.91 1.92
CA LEU A 112 -4.90 13.14 2.23
C LEU A 112 -4.13 13.82 1.08
N GLY A 113 -4.79 14.19 -0.01
CA GLY A 113 -4.21 14.91 -1.13
C GLY A 113 -3.63 14.04 -2.24
N ALA A 114 -3.93 12.74 -2.26
CA ALA A 114 -3.55 11.86 -3.34
C ALA A 114 -4.47 12.03 -4.56
N THR A 115 -3.89 11.93 -5.76
CA THR A 115 -4.64 11.86 -7.02
C THR A 115 -4.91 10.39 -7.35
N LEU A 116 -6.12 9.92 -7.04
CA LEU A 116 -6.52 8.54 -7.32
C LEU A 116 -6.99 8.40 -8.77
N VAL A 117 -6.27 7.58 -9.54
CA VAL A 117 -6.67 7.10 -10.88
C VAL A 117 -7.25 5.70 -10.72
N VAL A 118 -8.42 5.49 -11.30
CA VAL A 118 -9.19 4.24 -11.15
C VAL A 118 -9.71 3.76 -12.50
N ARG A 119 -9.85 2.45 -12.63
CA ARG A 119 -10.45 1.74 -13.76
C ARG A 119 -11.76 1.10 -13.35
N SER A 120 -12.43 0.43 -14.29
CA SER A 120 -13.66 -0.29 -13.96
C SER A 120 -13.37 -1.32 -12.88
N ASN A 121 -14.38 -1.61 -12.05
CA ASN A 121 -14.25 -2.55 -10.95
C ASN A 121 -13.67 -3.88 -11.45
N TRP A 122 -12.69 -4.41 -10.70
CA TRP A 122 -12.00 -5.67 -10.99
C TRP A 122 -11.13 -5.70 -12.25
N GLU A 123 -10.92 -4.56 -12.93
CA GLU A 123 -9.93 -4.46 -14.00
C GLU A 123 -8.50 -4.42 -13.44
N ASP A 124 -7.56 -5.04 -14.16
CA ASP A 124 -6.13 -4.88 -13.88
C ASP A 124 -5.71 -3.42 -14.12
N HIS A 125 -5.25 -2.78 -13.06
CA HIS A 125 -4.79 -1.40 -13.09
C HIS A 125 -3.67 -1.14 -12.09
N VAL A 126 -2.64 -0.44 -12.57
CA VAL A 126 -1.44 -0.07 -11.82
C VAL A 126 -1.13 1.40 -12.10
N GLU A 127 -0.77 2.13 -11.05
CA GLU A 127 -0.22 3.48 -11.14
C GLU A 127 1.21 3.49 -10.57
N THR A 128 2.09 4.26 -11.22
CA THR A 128 3.50 4.41 -10.84
C THR A 128 3.85 5.90 -10.76
N ASP A 129 4.21 6.36 -9.57
CA ASP A 129 4.69 7.72 -9.30
C ASP A 129 6.10 7.61 -8.69
N GLY A 130 7.11 7.72 -9.56
CA GLY A 130 8.51 7.48 -9.17
C GLY A 130 8.70 6.07 -8.62
N LYS A 131 9.06 5.98 -7.34
CA LYS A 131 9.29 4.73 -6.60
C LYS A 131 8.08 4.28 -5.76
N LEU A 132 6.91 4.90 -5.94
CA LEU A 132 5.63 4.43 -5.38
C LEU A 132 4.79 3.75 -6.46
N ILE A 133 4.55 2.44 -6.30
CA ILE A 133 3.81 1.60 -7.25
C ILE A 133 2.56 1.08 -6.55
N THR A 134 1.39 1.33 -7.12
CA THR A 134 0.12 0.92 -6.51
C THR A 134 -0.77 0.17 -7.49
N GLY A 135 -1.50 -0.83 -7.02
CA GLY A 135 -2.44 -1.62 -7.81
C GLY A 135 -3.86 -1.59 -7.23
N GLN A 136 -4.86 -1.47 -8.11
CA GLN A 136 -6.25 -1.21 -7.69
C GLN A 136 -6.85 -2.34 -6.87
N ASN A 137 -6.79 -3.58 -7.34
CA ASN A 137 -7.57 -4.69 -6.80
C ASN A 137 -6.77 -6.01 -6.92
N PRO A 138 -7.34 -7.18 -6.52
CA PRO A 138 -6.63 -8.44 -6.62
C PRO A 138 -6.17 -8.79 -8.05
N GLN A 139 -6.91 -8.38 -9.10
CA GLN A 139 -6.55 -8.61 -10.49
C GLN A 139 -5.27 -7.87 -10.88
N SER A 140 -4.96 -6.77 -10.20
CA SER A 140 -3.70 -6.01 -10.37
C SER A 140 -2.47 -6.66 -9.73
N SER A 141 -2.62 -7.71 -8.91
CA SER A 141 -1.52 -8.24 -8.06
C SER A 141 -0.27 -8.67 -8.83
N ILE A 142 -0.44 -9.24 -10.04
CA ILE A 142 0.70 -9.65 -10.87
C ILE A 142 1.36 -8.43 -11.52
N SER A 143 0.55 -7.52 -12.06
CA SER A 143 1.03 -6.35 -12.79
C SER A 143 1.76 -5.38 -11.86
N VAL A 144 1.20 -5.10 -10.68
CA VAL A 144 1.85 -4.25 -9.67
C VAL A 144 3.18 -4.85 -9.18
N ALA A 145 3.25 -6.17 -9.00
CA ALA A 145 4.48 -6.84 -8.59
C ALA A 145 5.56 -6.75 -9.68
N LYS A 146 5.18 -6.89 -10.95
CA LYS A 146 6.10 -6.73 -12.09
C LYS A 146 6.63 -5.30 -12.18
N GLU A 147 5.77 -4.29 -12.06
CA GLU A 147 6.22 -2.89 -12.07
C GLU A 147 7.09 -2.57 -10.86
N PHE A 148 6.71 -3.03 -9.66
CA PHE A 148 7.52 -2.88 -8.45
C PHE A 148 8.93 -3.46 -8.62
N LEU A 149 9.05 -4.68 -9.14
CA LEU A 149 10.35 -5.33 -9.36
C LEU A 149 11.26 -4.55 -10.32
N LYS A 150 10.71 -3.80 -11.29
CA LYS A 150 11.52 -2.95 -12.19
C LYS A 150 12.14 -1.74 -11.50
N THR A 151 11.62 -1.36 -10.34
CA THR A 151 12.08 -0.19 -9.58
C THR A 151 13.09 -0.53 -8.49
N LEU A 152 13.32 -1.83 -8.24
CA LEU A 152 14.31 -2.28 -7.27
C LEU A 152 15.71 -2.18 -7.86
N ASP A 153 16.62 -1.55 -7.12
CA ASP A 153 18.05 -1.46 -7.43
C ASP A 153 18.82 -2.74 -7.05
#